data_AF-A0A6A1UNV8-F1
#
_entry.id   AF-A0A6A1UNV8-F1
#
_cell.length_a   1.000
_cell.length_b   1.000
_cell.length_c   1.000
_cell.angle_alpha   90.00
_cell.angle_beta   90.00
_cell.angle_gamma   90.00
#
_symmetry.space_group_name_H-M   'P 1'
#
loop_
_entity.id
_entity.type
_entity.pdbx_description
1 polymer ?
#
loop_
_entity_poly.entity_id
_entity_poly.type
_entity_poly.pdbx_seq_one_letter_code
_entity_poly.pdbx_strand_id
1 'polypeptide(L)'
;MQLMILVDDAGGLLPALSHAPWNGLTVADLVMPFFLFGDGISLAIRIARAYLPAALCEIWLKGDDDVNSRSFLLSKYQFQRALALMLTTAYLCLLYGLYVPDWEYQIPTESSSTQKLFSVKCGIRGDTGPGCNAVGMINRKILGIQHLYRRATYARTQESCLEWLSIAFSINSPDHGPLPADAPSWCQAPFDHEGLLSSVMAIVTCLLGLHYGHILLFTTR
;
A
#
# COMPACT_ATOMS: atom_id res chain seq x y z
N MET A 1 -1.21 15.97 5.28
CA MET A 1 -2.15 16.37 4.22
C MET A 1 -1.51 17.23 3.13
N GLN A 2 -0.91 18.40 3.42
CA GLN A 2 -0.31 19.27 2.38
C GLN A 2 0.76 18.58 1.50
N LEU A 3 1.57 17.70 2.09
CA LEU A 3 2.58 16.93 1.35
C LEU A 3 1.97 15.86 0.42
N MET A 4 0.82 15.29 0.79
CA MET A 4 0.14 14.27 -0.04
C MET A 4 -0.41 14.92 -1.32
N ILE A 5 -1.10 16.04 -1.17
CA ILE A 5 -1.62 16.83 -2.30
C ILE A 5 -0.48 17.29 -3.21
N LEU A 6 0.64 17.74 -2.63
CA LEU A 6 1.80 18.16 -3.41
C LEU A 6 2.38 17.02 -4.26
N VAL A 7 2.49 15.81 -3.71
CA VAL A 7 3.01 14.66 -4.45
C VAL A 7 2.06 14.23 -5.56
N ASP A 8 0.76 14.23 -5.30
CA ASP A 8 -0.26 13.87 -6.29
C ASP A 8 -0.27 14.85 -7.49
N ASP A 9 -0.10 16.15 -7.23
CA ASP A 9 -0.18 17.19 -8.28
C ASP A 9 1.18 17.47 -8.96
N ALA A 10 2.31 17.32 -8.25
CA ALA A 10 3.64 17.68 -8.77
C ALA A 10 4.34 16.55 -9.54
N GLY A 11 3.83 15.31 -9.48
CA GLY A 11 4.44 14.14 -10.10
C GLY A 11 4.64 14.26 -11.62
N GLY A 12 3.83 15.08 -12.31
CA GLY A 12 3.98 15.37 -13.74
C GLY A 12 5.00 16.45 -14.07
N LEU A 13 5.34 17.34 -13.12
CA LEU A 13 6.31 18.42 -13.32
C LEU A 13 7.73 18.05 -12.85
N LEU A 14 7.82 17.20 -11.82
CA LEU A 14 9.08 16.80 -11.21
C LEU A 14 9.18 15.27 -11.20
N PRO A 15 10.02 14.67 -12.08
CA PRO A 15 10.23 13.22 -12.12
C PRO A 15 10.75 12.63 -10.80
N ALA A 16 11.33 13.46 -9.91
CA ALA A 16 11.76 13.03 -8.58
C ALA A 16 10.59 12.81 -7.59
N LEU A 17 9.40 13.35 -7.90
CA LEU A 17 8.17 13.24 -7.12
C LEU A 17 7.14 12.32 -7.80
N SER A 18 7.48 11.64 -8.89
CA SER A 18 6.61 10.63 -9.48
C SER A 18 6.74 9.29 -8.76
N HIS A 19 5.67 8.51 -8.76
CA HIS A 19 5.66 7.14 -8.23
C HIS A 19 6.52 6.20 -9.09
N ALA A 20 7.15 5.21 -8.45
CA ALA A 20 7.83 4.15 -9.19
C ALA A 20 6.82 3.38 -10.05
N PRO A 21 7.14 3.02 -11.31
CA PRO A 21 6.19 2.40 -12.22
C PRO A 21 5.70 1.01 -11.80
N TRP A 22 6.52 0.27 -11.03
CA TRP A 22 6.10 -0.99 -10.40
C TRP A 22 7.10 -1.43 -9.32
N ASN A 23 8.34 -1.67 -9.73
CA ASN A 23 9.47 -1.95 -8.84
C ASN A 23 10.30 -0.68 -8.71
N GLY A 24 10.64 -0.30 -7.48
CA GLY A 24 11.39 0.91 -7.19
C GLY A 24 10.95 1.53 -5.87
N LEU A 25 11.59 2.62 -5.49
CA LEU A 25 11.23 3.39 -4.31
C LEU A 25 11.54 4.86 -4.59
N THR A 26 10.51 5.67 -4.75
CA THR A 26 10.64 7.13 -4.84
C THR A 26 10.18 7.81 -3.55
N VAL A 27 10.40 9.12 -3.45
CA VAL A 27 9.92 9.91 -2.30
C VAL A 27 8.39 9.85 -2.21
N ALA A 28 7.70 9.81 -3.35
CA ALA A 28 6.25 9.74 -3.45
C ALA A 28 5.69 8.47 -2.78
N ASP A 29 6.35 7.32 -3.00
CA ASP A 29 5.95 6.01 -2.47
C ASP A 29 6.05 5.95 -0.93
N LEU A 30 6.87 6.82 -0.32
CA LEU A 30 7.07 6.86 1.13
C LEU A 30 6.09 7.80 1.85
N VAL A 31 5.46 8.76 1.16
CA VAL A 31 4.61 9.77 1.80
C VAL A 31 3.43 9.14 2.54
N MET A 32 2.73 8.20 1.91
CA MET A 32 1.57 7.55 2.53
C MET A 32 1.94 6.68 3.74
N PRO A 33 2.95 5.79 3.68
CA PRO A 33 3.43 5.06 4.87
C PRO A 33 3.84 5.97 6.03
N PHE A 34 4.58 7.05 5.77
CA PHE A 34 4.98 7.98 6.83
C PHE A 34 3.80 8.76 7.43
N PHE A 35 2.82 9.10 6.60
CA PHE A 35 1.60 9.74 7.07
C PHE A 35 0.83 8.83 8.05
N LEU A 36 0.59 7.57 7.67
CA LEU A 36 -0.09 6.59 8.53
C LEU A 36 0.67 6.29 9.82
N PHE A 37 2.00 6.24 9.74
CA PHE A 37 2.85 6.08 10.91
C PHE A 37 2.72 7.28 11.88
N GLY A 38 2.75 8.51 11.34
CA GLY A 38 2.55 9.73 12.11
C GLY A 38 1.15 9.81 12.75
N ASP A 39 0.11 9.40 12.02
CA ASP A 39 -1.25 9.31 12.54
C ASP A 39 -1.34 8.31 13.71
N GLY A 40 -0.65 7.18 13.62
CA GLY A 40 -0.51 6.23 14.73
C GLY A 40 0.14 6.85 15.97
N ILE A 41 1.21 7.63 15.81
CA ILE A 41 1.86 8.36 16.92
C ILE A 41 0.89 9.37 17.53
N SER A 42 0.23 10.18 16.69
CA SER A 42 -0.75 11.18 17.11
C SER A 42 -1.89 10.56 17.91
N LEU A 43 -2.39 9.39 17.48
CA LEU A 43 -3.42 8.64 18.19
C LEU A 43 -2.96 8.22 19.59
N ALA A 44 -1.75 7.68 19.74
CA ALA A 44 -1.19 7.32 21.05
C ALA A 44 -1.15 8.52 22.01
N ILE A 45 -0.65 9.66 21.52
CA ILE A 45 -0.53 10.89 22.31
C ILE A 45 -1.91 11.43 22.70
N ARG A 46 -2.88 11.43 21.78
CA ARG A 46 -4.26 11.88 22.05
C ARG A 46 -4.94 11.03 23.11
N ILE A 47 -4.84 9.70 22.99
CA ILE A 47 -5.34 8.75 23.98
C ILE A 47 -4.71 9.09 25.34
N ALA A 48 -3.38 9.18 25.43
CA ALA A 48 -2.72 9.48 26.70
C ALA A 48 -3.15 10.82 27.31
N ARG A 49 -3.34 11.88 26.51
CA ARG A 49 -3.86 13.18 26.98
C ARG A 49 -5.32 13.11 27.43
N ALA A 50 -6.16 12.33 26.75
CA ALA A 50 -7.56 12.17 27.12
C ALA A 50 -7.73 11.40 28.45
N TYR A 51 -6.84 10.44 28.72
CA TYR A 51 -6.81 9.69 29.97
C TYR A 51 -6.00 10.38 31.08
N LEU A 52 -5.30 11.48 30.79
CA LEU A 52 -4.52 12.24 31.77
C LEU A 52 -5.38 12.78 32.94
N PRO A 53 -6.58 13.37 32.73
CA PRO A 53 -7.42 13.81 33.83
C PRO A 53 -7.87 12.65 34.73
N ALA A 54 -8.20 11.51 34.14
CA ALA A 54 -8.58 10.30 34.88
C ALA A 54 -7.39 9.75 35.70
N ALA A 55 -6.20 9.72 35.10
CA ALA A 55 -4.98 9.28 35.77
C ALA A 55 -4.57 10.23 36.90
N LEU A 56 -4.76 11.55 36.75
CA LEU A 56 -4.50 12.53 37.82
C LEU A 56 -5.45 12.34 39.01
N CYS A 57 -6.71 11.98 38.78
CA CYS A 57 -7.62 11.58 39.85
C CYS A 57 -7.18 10.29 40.57
N GLU A 58 -6.62 9.31 39.85
CA GLU A 58 -6.11 8.07 40.44
C GLU A 58 -4.78 8.25 41.18
N ILE A 59 -3.85 9.06 40.69
CA ILE A 59 -2.55 9.34 41.34
C ILE A 59 -2.75 10.06 42.68
N TRP A 60 -3.75 10.94 42.77
CA TRP A 60 -4.12 11.55 44.05
C TRP A 60 -4.61 10.53 45.09
N LEU A 61 -4.91 9.29 44.66
CA LEU A 61 -5.43 8.20 45.49
C LEU A 61 -4.49 7.00 45.65
N LYS A 62 -3.34 6.93 44.96
CA LYS A 62 -2.50 5.71 44.93
C LYS A 62 -1.01 6.00 45.10
N GLY A 63 -0.47 5.53 46.22
CA GLY A 63 0.97 5.49 46.52
C GLY A 63 1.74 4.44 45.72
N ASP A 64 3.02 4.73 45.53
CA ASP A 64 3.94 4.37 44.44
C ASP A 64 4.55 2.95 44.49
N ASP A 65 4.96 2.43 43.31
CA ASP A 65 5.85 1.27 43.15
C ASP A 65 6.61 1.33 41.79
N ASP A 66 7.94 1.48 41.84
CA ASP A 66 8.81 2.00 40.75
C ASP A 66 9.64 0.96 39.95
N VAL A 67 9.75 -0.32 40.35
CA VAL A 67 10.96 -1.09 39.96
C VAL A 67 10.84 -2.02 38.71
N ASN A 68 9.85 -1.88 37.79
CA ASN A 68 9.73 -2.80 36.63
C ASN A 68 9.57 -2.17 35.23
N SER A 69 9.98 -0.91 35.09
CA SER A 69 9.58 0.02 34.02
C SER A 69 9.74 -0.46 32.56
N ARG A 70 10.83 -1.16 32.18
CA ARG A 70 11.05 -1.62 30.78
C ARG A 70 10.36 -2.94 30.43
N SER A 71 10.42 -3.93 31.31
CA SER A 71 9.74 -5.22 31.14
C SER A 71 8.22 -5.04 31.17
N PHE A 72 7.76 -4.17 32.07
CA PHE A 72 6.36 -3.76 32.16
C PHE A 72 5.86 -3.15 30.84
N LEU A 73 6.67 -2.34 30.16
CA LEU A 73 6.30 -1.76 28.87
C LEU A 73 6.16 -2.80 27.76
N LEU A 74 7.12 -3.72 27.67
CA LEU A 74 7.09 -4.81 26.69
C LEU A 74 5.90 -5.73 26.94
N SER A 75 5.58 -6.02 28.21
CA SER A 75 4.43 -6.82 28.61
C SER A 75 3.11 -6.08 28.40
N LYS A 76 3.06 -4.77 28.61
CA LYS A 76 1.84 -3.95 28.49
C LYS A 76 1.39 -3.76 27.04
N TYR A 77 2.34 -3.68 26.10
CA TYR A 77 2.06 -3.54 24.66
C TYR A 77 2.33 -4.83 23.86
N GLN A 78 2.45 -5.99 24.54
CA GLN A 78 2.74 -7.27 23.88
C GLN A 78 1.69 -7.69 22.86
N PHE A 79 0.41 -7.45 23.15
CA PHE A 79 -0.70 -7.80 22.26
C PHE A 79 -0.68 -6.99 20.97
N GLN A 80 -0.37 -5.69 21.06
CA GLN A 80 -0.24 -4.83 19.90
C GLN A 80 0.91 -5.28 18.99
N ARG A 81 2.06 -5.61 19.58
CA ARG A 81 3.23 -6.13 18.85
C ARG A 81 2.95 -7.50 18.24
N ALA A 82 2.31 -8.39 18.99
CA ALA A 82 1.92 -9.72 18.52
C ALA A 82 0.91 -9.62 17.36
N LEU A 83 -0.06 -8.71 17.45
CA LEU A 83 -1.02 -8.45 16.37
C LEU A 83 -0.32 -7.93 15.11
N ALA A 84 0.56 -6.94 15.23
CA ALA A 84 1.31 -6.40 14.09
C ALA A 84 2.19 -7.48 13.44
N LEU A 85 2.88 -8.31 14.24
CA LEU A 85 3.70 -9.41 13.76
C LEU A 85 2.85 -10.52 13.09
N MET A 86 1.70 -10.85 13.68
CA MET A 86 0.76 -11.83 13.12
C MET A 86 0.24 -11.36 11.77
N LEU A 87 -0.23 -10.11 11.66
CA LEU A 87 -0.71 -9.53 10.41
C LEU A 87 0.38 -9.46 9.34
N THR A 88 1.59 -9.06 9.72
CA THR A 88 2.75 -9.01 8.79
C THR A 88 3.12 -10.41 8.29
N THR A 89 3.15 -11.39 9.20
CA THR A 89 3.45 -12.79 8.83
C THR A 89 2.37 -13.34 7.91
N ALA A 90 1.10 -13.12 8.24
CA ALA A 90 -0.03 -13.52 7.39
C ALA A 90 0.04 -12.87 6.00
N TYR A 91 0.36 -11.57 5.94
CA TYR A 91 0.56 -10.85 4.68
C TYR A 91 1.67 -11.49 3.83
N LEU A 92 2.85 -11.75 4.40
CA LEU A 92 3.96 -12.39 3.69
C LEU A 92 3.62 -13.81 3.23
N CYS A 93 2.93 -14.58 4.08
CA CYS A 93 2.45 -15.92 3.71
C CYS A 93 1.46 -15.87 2.54
N LEU A 94 0.57 -14.88 2.49
CA LEU A 94 -0.36 -14.71 1.38
C LEU A 94 0.35 -14.22 0.11
N LEU A 95 1.28 -13.27 0.25
CA LEU A 95 2.01 -12.69 -0.87
C LEU A 95 2.88 -13.73 -1.59
N TYR A 96 3.66 -14.50 -0.83
CA TYR A 96 4.62 -15.47 -1.40
C TYR A 96 4.08 -16.90 -1.48
N GLY A 97 3.15 -17.26 -0.59
CA GLY A 97 2.65 -18.63 -0.48
C GLY A 97 1.49 -18.93 -1.41
N LEU A 98 0.73 -17.95 -1.91
CA LEU A 98 -0.47 -18.20 -2.70
C LEU A 98 -0.14 -18.44 -4.18
N TYR A 99 -0.79 -19.44 -4.78
CA TYR A 99 -0.67 -19.73 -6.21
C TYR A 99 -1.59 -18.85 -7.03
N VAL A 100 -1.04 -18.23 -8.07
CA VAL A 100 -1.78 -17.36 -8.97
C VAL A 100 -2.01 -18.09 -10.29
N PRO A 101 -3.26 -18.53 -10.57
CA PRO A 101 -3.60 -19.17 -11.83
C PRO A 101 -3.67 -18.14 -12.97
N ASP A 102 -3.68 -18.65 -14.19
CA ASP A 102 -4.03 -17.87 -15.38
C ASP A 102 -5.42 -17.24 -15.20
N TRP A 103 -5.60 -16.03 -15.72
CA TRP A 103 -6.86 -15.30 -15.61
C TRP A 103 -7.19 -14.53 -16.87
N GLU A 104 -8.47 -14.28 -17.07
CA GLU A 104 -8.99 -13.66 -18.29
C GLU A 104 -9.87 -12.46 -17.95
N TYR A 105 -9.89 -11.47 -18.83
CA TYR A 105 -10.71 -10.28 -18.68
C TYR A 105 -11.19 -9.75 -20.03
N GLN A 106 -12.26 -8.96 -19.99
CA GLN A 106 -12.93 -8.44 -21.18
C GLN A 106 -12.87 -6.92 -21.19
N ILE A 107 -12.55 -6.34 -22.36
CA ILE A 107 -12.62 -4.90 -22.57
C ILE A 107 -13.75 -4.60 -23.57
N PRO A 108 -14.73 -3.77 -23.20
CA PRO A 108 -15.72 -3.23 -24.14
C PRO A 108 -15.03 -2.36 -25.20
N THR A 109 -15.21 -2.67 -26.48
CA THR A 109 -14.69 -1.88 -27.61
C THR A 109 -15.81 -0.95 -28.11
N GLU A 110 -15.53 0.35 -28.28
CA GLU A 110 -16.55 1.35 -28.60
C GLU A 110 -17.16 1.24 -30.01
N SER A 111 -16.55 0.49 -30.93
CA SER A 111 -16.92 0.49 -32.36
C SER A 111 -17.62 -0.78 -32.87
N SER A 112 -17.86 -1.79 -32.03
CA SER A 112 -18.63 -2.98 -32.41
C SER A 112 -19.03 -3.78 -31.17
N SER A 113 -20.16 -4.49 -31.21
CA SER A 113 -20.66 -5.37 -30.14
C SER A 113 -19.75 -6.56 -29.78
N THR A 114 -18.53 -6.59 -30.30
CA THR A 114 -17.50 -7.60 -30.08
C THR A 114 -16.64 -7.25 -28.86
N GLN A 115 -16.81 -8.03 -27.79
CA GLN A 115 -15.92 -7.98 -26.61
C GLN A 115 -14.59 -8.67 -26.97
N LYS A 116 -13.47 -7.98 -26.75
CA LYS A 116 -12.15 -8.60 -26.92
C LYS A 116 -11.76 -9.28 -25.60
N LEU A 117 -11.61 -10.59 -25.64
CA LEU A 117 -11.15 -11.41 -24.51
C LEU A 117 -9.63 -11.42 -24.49
N PHE A 118 -9.05 -11.07 -23.34
CA PHE A 118 -7.62 -11.12 -23.09
C PHE A 118 -7.33 -12.16 -22.00
N SER A 119 -6.24 -12.91 -22.20
CA SER A 119 -5.80 -13.96 -21.27
C SER A 119 -4.39 -13.62 -20.77
N VAL A 120 -4.19 -13.68 -19.46
CA VAL A 120 -2.90 -13.44 -18.79
C VAL A 120 -2.39 -14.76 -18.24
N LYS A 121 -1.19 -15.14 -18.71
CA LYS A 121 -0.50 -16.37 -18.29
C LYS A 121 0.36 -16.09 -17.06
N CYS A 122 0.08 -16.81 -15.97
CA CYS A 122 0.75 -16.65 -14.69
C CYS A 122 1.34 -18.00 -14.24
N GLY A 123 0.51 -18.88 -13.67
CA GLY A 123 0.91 -20.22 -13.27
C GLY A 123 2.05 -20.28 -12.25
N ILE A 124 2.23 -19.25 -11.43
CA ILE A 124 3.40 -19.07 -10.54
C ILE A 124 2.99 -18.71 -9.09
N ARG A 125 3.93 -18.84 -8.15
CA ARG A 125 3.82 -18.41 -6.75
C ARG A 125 4.85 -17.33 -6.47
N GLY A 126 4.50 -16.38 -5.60
CA GLY A 126 5.43 -15.38 -5.09
C GLY A 126 5.97 -14.39 -6.13
N ASP A 127 5.34 -14.34 -7.30
CA ASP A 127 5.60 -13.25 -8.24
C ASP A 127 5.05 -11.95 -7.66
N THR A 128 5.88 -10.92 -7.65
CA THR A 128 5.48 -9.57 -7.25
C THR A 128 5.21 -8.69 -8.46
N GLY A 129 5.25 -9.24 -9.69
CA GLY A 129 4.97 -8.55 -10.94
C GLY A 129 3.51 -8.09 -11.08
N PRO A 130 3.23 -7.16 -12.01
CA PRO A 130 1.91 -6.53 -12.16
C PRO A 130 0.79 -7.47 -12.57
N GLY A 131 1.07 -8.43 -13.44
CA GLY A 131 0.05 -9.36 -13.94
C GLY A 131 -0.29 -10.49 -12.98
N CYS A 132 0.72 -11.00 -12.25
CA CYS A 132 0.67 -12.32 -11.61
C CYS A 132 0.92 -12.30 -10.10
N ASN A 133 0.85 -11.13 -9.47
CA ASN A 133 0.93 -11.05 -8.01
C ASN A 133 -0.34 -11.53 -7.29
N ALA A 134 -0.12 -12.07 -6.08
CA ALA A 134 -1.19 -12.61 -5.23
C ALA A 134 -2.16 -11.54 -4.72
N VAL A 135 -1.67 -10.32 -4.46
CA VAL A 135 -2.50 -9.19 -3.98
C VAL A 135 -3.60 -8.85 -4.99
N GLY A 136 -3.22 -8.69 -6.25
CA GLY A 136 -4.12 -8.43 -7.37
C GLY A 136 -5.06 -9.59 -7.64
N MET A 137 -4.59 -10.84 -7.52
CA MET A 137 -5.47 -12.01 -7.60
C MET A 137 -6.57 -11.98 -6.52
N ILE A 138 -6.21 -11.68 -5.27
CA ILE A 138 -7.15 -11.59 -4.15
C ILE A 138 -8.16 -10.47 -4.39
N ASN A 139 -7.71 -9.28 -4.82
CA ASN A 139 -8.60 -8.17 -5.17
C ASN A 139 -9.59 -8.56 -6.27
N ARG A 140 -9.12 -9.16 -7.38
CA ARG A 140 -9.98 -9.63 -8.48
C ARG A 140 -11.01 -10.65 -8.01
N LYS A 141 -10.63 -11.55 -7.10
CA LYS A 141 -11.49 -12.65 -6.64
C LYS A 141 -12.52 -12.22 -5.59
N ILE A 142 -12.16 -11.29 -4.70
CA ILE A 142 -13.04 -10.85 -3.60
C ILE A 142 -13.90 -9.65 -4.01
N LEU A 143 -13.28 -8.62 -4.61
CA LEU A 143 -13.96 -7.37 -4.99
C LEU A 143 -14.53 -7.42 -6.42
N GLY A 144 -14.10 -8.39 -7.22
CA GLY A 144 -14.50 -8.53 -8.62
C GLY A 144 -13.74 -7.59 -9.55
N ILE A 145 -13.74 -7.93 -10.85
CA ILE A 145 -13.01 -7.16 -11.88
C ILE A 145 -13.57 -5.73 -12.06
N GLN A 146 -14.84 -5.53 -11.73
CA GLN A 146 -15.52 -4.23 -11.86
C GLN A 146 -15.03 -3.17 -10.87
N HIS A 147 -14.44 -3.58 -9.74
CA HIS A 147 -13.87 -2.66 -8.74
C HIS A 147 -12.49 -2.14 -9.14
N LEU A 148 -11.82 -2.78 -10.10
CA LEU A 148 -10.46 -2.42 -10.48
C LEU A 148 -10.46 -1.19 -11.39
N TYR A 149 -9.45 -0.32 -11.26
CA TYR A 149 -9.32 0.84 -12.10
C TYR A 149 -9.13 0.41 -13.56
N ARG A 150 -10.06 0.83 -14.41
CA ARG A 150 -10.08 0.51 -15.85
C ARG A 150 -8.92 1.16 -16.62
N ARG A 151 -8.39 2.25 -16.10
CA ARG A 151 -7.15 2.90 -16.55
C ARG A 151 -6.24 3.06 -15.34
N ALA A 152 -5.40 2.06 -15.09
CA ALA A 152 -4.37 2.20 -14.07
C ALA A 152 -3.33 3.22 -14.55
N THR A 153 -2.90 4.13 -13.68
CA THR A 153 -1.83 5.11 -13.96
C THR A 153 -0.54 4.42 -14.44
N TYR A 154 -0.30 3.19 -13.98
CA TYR A 154 0.82 2.33 -14.39
C TYR A 154 0.64 1.62 -15.73
N ALA A 155 -0.56 1.61 -16.32
CA ALA A 155 -0.82 0.95 -17.61
C ALA A 155 -0.11 1.64 -18.79
N ARG A 156 0.52 2.80 -18.56
CA ARG A 156 1.18 3.60 -19.60
C ARG A 156 2.56 4.13 -19.21
N THR A 157 3.07 3.79 -18.02
CA THR A 157 4.46 4.10 -17.70
C THR A 157 5.37 3.17 -18.52
N GLN A 158 6.28 3.80 -19.27
CA GLN A 158 7.13 3.18 -20.27
C GLN A 158 7.91 1.95 -19.75
N GLU A 159 8.19 1.86 -18.45
CA GLU A 159 9.01 0.78 -17.88
C GLU A 159 8.25 -0.48 -17.47
N SER A 160 6.94 -0.41 -17.23
CA SER A 160 6.16 -1.59 -16.84
C SER A 160 5.79 -2.43 -18.06
N CYS A 161 5.37 -1.79 -19.16
CA CYS A 161 4.82 -2.44 -20.34
C CYS A 161 5.78 -2.61 -21.52
N LEU A 162 6.94 -1.95 -21.47
CA LEU A 162 7.90 -1.87 -22.56
C LEU A 162 9.31 -1.91 -22.00
N GLU A 163 9.88 -3.11 -21.84
CA GLU A 163 11.34 -3.21 -21.86
C GLU A 163 11.78 -2.92 -23.30
N TRP A 164 12.40 -1.74 -23.49
CA TRP A 164 13.05 -1.26 -24.72
C TRP A 164 12.17 -0.92 -25.93
N LEU A 165 11.73 0.35 -26.03
CA LEU A 165 11.94 1.13 -27.26
C LEU A 165 11.93 2.64 -26.99
N SER A 166 13.12 3.23 -26.86
CA SER A 166 13.32 4.66 -27.12
C SER A 166 12.86 4.97 -28.56
N ILE A 167 12.27 6.16 -28.77
CA ILE A 167 11.93 6.80 -30.07
C ILE A 167 10.43 6.87 -30.45
N ALA A 168 9.47 6.70 -29.53
CA ALA A 168 8.06 7.04 -29.83
C ALA A 168 7.34 7.96 -28.83
N PHE A 169 7.88 8.17 -27.63
CA PHE A 169 7.29 9.11 -26.67
C PHE A 169 7.85 10.51 -26.88
N SER A 170 7.18 11.28 -27.75
CA SER A 170 7.38 12.72 -27.87
C SER A 170 7.13 13.37 -26.51
N ILE A 171 8.09 14.18 -26.07
CA ILE A 171 8.18 14.94 -24.82
C ILE A 171 6.91 15.78 -24.49
N ASN A 172 5.97 15.91 -25.45
CA ASN A 172 4.79 16.74 -25.34
C ASN A 172 3.48 16.00 -25.01
N SER A 173 3.45 14.66 -24.90
CA SER A 173 2.24 13.95 -24.46
C SER A 173 2.50 12.50 -23.99
N PRO A 174 2.90 12.30 -22.72
CA PRO A 174 3.16 10.97 -22.13
C PRO A 174 1.93 10.05 -22.01
N ASP A 175 0.72 10.56 -22.28
CA ASP A 175 -0.52 9.87 -21.94
C ASP A 175 -1.37 9.39 -23.14
N HIS A 176 -0.97 9.66 -24.39
CA HIS A 176 -1.84 9.47 -25.56
C HIS A 176 -1.16 8.77 -26.74
N GLY A 177 -0.71 7.52 -26.54
CA GLY A 177 -0.22 6.65 -27.60
C GLY A 177 -0.89 5.27 -27.63
N PRO A 178 -1.03 4.62 -28.80
CA PRO A 178 -1.43 3.22 -28.87
C PRO A 178 -0.35 2.32 -28.26
N LEU A 179 -0.75 1.24 -27.60
CA LEU A 179 0.21 0.24 -27.12
C LEU A 179 0.93 -0.42 -28.32
N PRO A 180 2.21 -0.78 -28.16
CA PRO A 180 2.94 -1.59 -29.15
C PRO A 180 2.20 -2.89 -29.46
N ALA A 181 2.41 -3.40 -30.67
CA ALA A 181 1.80 -4.67 -31.11
C ALA A 181 2.24 -5.88 -30.24
N ASP A 182 3.43 -5.81 -29.64
CA ASP A 182 4.03 -6.89 -28.82
C ASP A 182 3.89 -6.68 -27.31
N ALA A 183 3.06 -5.72 -26.86
CA ALA A 183 2.88 -5.47 -25.44
C ALA A 183 2.22 -6.68 -24.73
N PRO A 184 2.68 -7.06 -23.53
CA PRO A 184 2.13 -8.20 -22.83
C PRO A 184 0.66 -7.96 -22.45
N SER A 185 -0.15 -9.02 -22.47
CA SER A 185 -1.61 -8.92 -22.33
C SER A 185 -2.05 -8.27 -21.02
N TRP A 186 -1.27 -8.38 -19.95
CA TRP A 186 -1.59 -7.76 -18.66
C TRP A 186 -1.53 -6.22 -18.68
N CYS A 187 -0.88 -5.60 -19.66
CA CYS A 187 -0.75 -4.13 -19.76
C CYS A 187 -2.07 -3.38 -19.93
N GLN A 188 -3.06 -4.04 -20.53
CA GLN A 188 -4.39 -3.47 -20.72
C GLN A 188 -5.36 -3.92 -19.63
N ALA A 189 -4.86 -4.65 -18.63
CA ALA A 189 -5.69 -5.25 -17.62
C ALA A 189 -6.02 -4.24 -16.51
N PRO A 190 -7.24 -4.28 -15.96
CA PRO A 190 -7.61 -3.38 -14.89
C PRO A 190 -6.81 -3.75 -13.63
N PHE A 191 -6.38 -2.74 -12.87
CA PHE A 191 -5.54 -2.89 -11.70
C PHE A 191 -6.06 -2.08 -10.51
N ASP A 192 -5.80 -2.53 -9.28
CA ASP A 192 -6.12 -1.80 -8.06
C ASP A 192 -4.95 -1.92 -7.07
N HIS A 193 -4.31 -0.79 -6.79
CA HIS A 193 -3.14 -0.66 -5.91
C HIS A 193 -3.52 -0.45 -4.43
N GLU A 194 -4.79 -0.11 -4.15
CA GLU A 194 -5.26 0.18 -2.80
C GLU A 194 -6.07 -0.96 -2.17
N GLY A 195 -6.30 -2.05 -2.91
CA GLY A 195 -7.25 -3.07 -2.46
C GLY A 195 -6.85 -3.83 -1.19
N LEU A 196 -7.64 -4.86 -0.88
CA LEU A 196 -7.77 -5.44 0.46
C LEU A 196 -6.44 -5.74 1.17
N LEU A 197 -5.47 -6.39 0.52
CA LEU A 197 -4.18 -6.71 1.16
C LEU A 197 -3.32 -5.47 1.43
N SER A 198 -3.45 -4.40 0.63
CA SER A 198 -2.74 -3.13 0.84
C SER A 198 -3.20 -2.47 2.15
N SER A 199 -4.51 -2.53 2.44
CA SER A 199 -5.07 -2.04 3.72
C SER A 199 -4.49 -2.73 4.96
N VAL A 200 -4.08 -4.00 4.86
CA VAL A 200 -3.44 -4.74 5.96
C VAL A 200 -2.11 -4.08 6.32
N MET A 201 -1.31 -3.70 5.32
CA MET A 201 -0.04 -3.00 5.54
C MET A 201 -0.24 -1.58 6.05
N ALA A 202 -1.31 -0.90 5.65
CA ALA A 202 -1.70 0.38 6.23
C ALA A 202 -2.01 0.25 7.74
N ILE A 203 -2.78 -0.77 8.13
CA ILE A 203 -3.08 -1.08 9.54
C ILE A 203 -1.79 -1.38 10.31
N VAL A 204 -0.91 -2.23 9.77
CA VAL A 204 0.39 -2.54 10.41
C VAL A 204 1.22 -1.28 10.61
N THR A 205 1.28 -0.40 9.61
CA THR A 205 2.03 0.87 9.68
C THR A 205 1.47 1.79 10.78
N CYS A 206 0.14 1.88 10.89
CA CYS A 206 -0.52 2.62 11.96
C CYS A 206 -0.24 2.00 13.35
N LEU A 207 -0.27 0.66 13.47
CA LEU A 207 0.06 -0.05 14.71
C LEU A 207 1.53 0.17 15.13
N LEU A 208 2.46 0.26 14.18
CA LEU A 208 3.86 0.61 14.45
C LEU A 208 3.98 2.05 14.96
N GLY A 209 3.26 2.99 14.34
CA GLY A 209 3.17 4.38 14.81
C GLY A 209 2.63 4.49 16.23
N LEU A 210 1.54 3.78 16.52
CA LEU A 210 0.94 3.70 17.86
C LEU A 210 1.96 3.15 18.88
N HIS A 211 2.75 2.14 18.50
CA HIS A 211 3.76 1.56 19.38
C HIS A 211 4.87 2.56 19.70
N TYR A 212 5.37 3.27 18.69
CA TYR A 212 6.35 4.34 18.87
C TYR A 212 5.80 5.50 19.71
N GLY A 213 4.54 5.87 19.52
CA GLY A 213 3.88 6.89 20.34
C GLY A 213 3.85 6.53 21.83
N HIS A 214 3.62 5.26 22.16
CA HIS A 214 3.72 4.78 23.55
C HIS A 214 5.14 4.83 24.12
N ILE A 215 6.16 4.49 23.32
CA ILE A 215 7.58 4.60 23.73
C ILE A 215 7.95 6.07 23.98
N LEU A 216 7.51 6.98 23.11
CA LEU A 216 7.76 8.42 23.25
C LEU A 216 7.18 8.94 24.55
N LEU A 217 5.90 8.68 24.82
CA LEU A 217 5.23 9.11 26.05
C LEU A 217 5.91 8.61 27.32
N PHE A 218 6.46 7.40 27.27
CA PHE A 218 7.18 6.82 28.40
C PHE A 218 8.58 7.42 28.58
N THR A 219 9.28 7.73 27.49
CA THR A 219 10.62 8.33 27.54
C THR A 219 10.58 9.80 27.94
N THR A 220 9.44 10.49 27.73
CA THR A 220 9.23 11.91 28.07
C THR A 220 8.59 12.14 29.44
N ARG A 221 8.31 11.09 30.21
CA ARG A 221 7.94 11.17 31.63
C ARG A 221 9.19 11.16 32.50
#